data_AF-A0A845ZGP8-F1
#
_entry.id   AF-A0A845ZGP8-F1
#
_cell.length_a   1.000
_cell.length_b   1.000
_cell.length_c   1.000
_cell.angle_alpha   90.00
_cell.angle_beta   90.00
_cell.angle_gamma   90.00
#
_symmetry.space_group_name_H-M   'P 1'
#
loop_
_entity.id
_entity.type
_entity.pdbx_description
1 polymer ?
#
loop_
_entity_poly.entity_id
_entity_poly.type
_entity_poly.pdbx_seq_one_letter_code
_entity_poly.pdbx_strand_id
1 'polypeptide(L)'
;MSSPREGSITIALKTNTSQSKLLEALALWQELGLLSETSIDIIFKTKASHPALLEGLDAWLRLGLLQETFVKRLCREHLTCALPEPSVTPKVSALSVAKPAPQLVSPLASNDFAPETPKPKKPNWIAQMWQSLQAEFSVRWLLFLGMFMVVVSSGVLAASQWDNFPAAGQYGVLLAYTLSFWGISAWTTKQGNLPLTAQTLRVVSLLLIPVNFWAMDGFGLWRHPLNWLVVAVATVALSAIVLSSILLGRGYGNGFLRLRQQQSFPLPIINYLGLSYLNWGWGIPGFPIGAVYLGIGSTIATLYIESRKKNSAIIFDVAGFRILVYGIGILLFRAIFVIGVDIEQLGLAIGMCGWFLYWLYQKPQAPSLPVSPSPRLPMIWLGGSLLVVGWLVCVAAEFPWQAMIVSGLGVWLFVNRLLKFWRRSDLAAMLAIGLQMVWLSWRLIPPSIQTWLLETATTLTHSQETPYVLLSLVLFPYLVLIVGLAD
;
A
#
# COMPACT_ATOMS: atom_id res chain seq x y z
N MET A 1 -20.16 41.54 39.06
CA MET A 1 -19.74 41.95 37.69
C MET A 1 -18.36 42.55 37.79
N SER A 2 -17.34 41.78 37.43
CA SER A 2 -15.95 42.25 37.30
C SER A 2 -15.43 41.71 35.96
N SER A 3 -15.20 42.62 35.02
CA SER A 3 -14.67 42.32 33.69
C SER A 3 -13.34 41.56 33.80
N PRO A 4 -13.12 40.44 33.07
CA PRO A 4 -11.81 39.81 33.04
C PRO A 4 -10.83 40.74 32.32
N ARG A 5 -9.72 41.06 32.99
CA ARG A 5 -8.62 41.85 32.42
C ARG A 5 -8.06 41.12 31.20
N GLU A 6 -8.17 41.73 30.03
CA GLU A 6 -7.42 41.37 28.82
C GLU A 6 -5.93 41.69 29.05
N GLY A 7 -5.22 40.77 29.69
CA GLY A 7 -3.76 40.82 29.81
C GLY A 7 -3.15 40.05 28.65
N SER A 8 -2.42 40.73 27.77
CA SER A 8 -1.58 40.06 26.77
C SER A 8 -0.36 39.43 27.46
N ILE A 9 -0.16 38.12 27.26
CA ILE A 9 0.97 37.37 27.82
C ILE A 9 1.98 37.15 26.70
N THR A 10 3.16 37.76 26.80
CA THR A 10 4.25 37.56 25.85
C THR A 10 5.07 36.33 26.22
N ILE A 11 4.98 35.27 25.41
CA ILE A 11 5.75 34.03 25.62
C ILE A 11 6.94 34.01 24.64
N ALA A 12 8.16 34.24 25.15
CA ALA A 12 9.37 34.17 24.35
C ALA A 12 9.91 32.72 24.28
N LEU A 13 9.66 32.04 23.17
CA LEU A 13 10.13 30.67 22.94
C LEU A 13 11.48 30.67 22.20
N LYS A 14 12.57 30.34 22.91
CA LYS A 14 13.84 29.96 22.27
C LYS A 14 13.88 28.45 22.10
N THR A 15 13.57 27.95 20.90
CA THR A 15 13.59 26.51 20.64
C THR A 15 14.81 26.11 19.79
N ASN A 16 15.54 25.08 20.24
CA ASN A 16 16.55 24.34 19.45
C ASN A 16 15.93 23.09 18.78
N THR A 17 14.60 23.02 18.72
CA THR A 17 13.83 21.83 18.33
C THR A 17 13.38 21.92 16.87
N SER A 18 13.07 20.78 16.24
CA SER A 18 12.69 20.68 14.82
C SER A 18 11.54 21.63 14.45
N GLN A 19 11.77 22.51 13.48
CA GLN A 19 10.85 23.54 12.98
C GLN A 19 9.43 23.03 12.68
N SER A 20 9.30 21.76 12.28
CA SER A 20 8.02 21.10 12.01
C SER A 20 7.08 21.01 13.22
N LYS A 21 7.63 20.79 14.43
CA LYS A 21 6.82 20.70 15.66
C LYS A 21 6.28 22.04 16.11
N LEU A 22 6.99 23.13 15.79
CA LEU A 22 6.55 24.48 16.10
C LEU A 22 5.34 24.87 15.23
N LEU A 23 5.36 24.49 13.94
CA LEU A 23 4.23 24.71 13.03
C LEU A 23 2.99 23.89 13.44
N GLU A 24 3.17 22.64 13.86
CA GLU A 24 2.07 21.79 14.34
C GLU A 24 1.44 22.35 15.63
N ALA A 25 2.25 22.88 16.55
CA ALA A 25 1.77 23.53 17.76
C ALA A 25 1.01 24.84 17.46
N LEU A 26 1.50 25.65 16.52
CA LEU A 26 0.80 26.88 16.08
C LEU A 26 -0.54 26.58 15.41
N ALA A 27 -0.61 25.52 14.58
CA ALA A 27 -1.86 25.09 13.97
C ALA A 27 -2.90 24.66 15.02
N LEU A 28 -2.48 23.91 16.04
CA LEU A 28 -3.34 23.55 17.18
C LEU A 28 -3.84 24.78 17.95
N TRP A 29 -3.00 25.80 18.13
CA TRP A 29 -3.38 27.03 18.82
C TRP A 29 -4.38 27.86 18.01
N GLN A 30 -4.31 27.80 16.68
CA GLN A 30 -5.30 28.38 15.80
C GLN A 30 -6.65 27.66 15.89
N GLU A 31 -6.65 26.32 15.86
CA GLU A 31 -7.88 25.52 16.02
C GLU A 31 -8.57 25.76 17.38
N LEU A 32 -7.80 26.03 18.43
CA LEU A 32 -8.30 26.35 19.76
C LEU A 32 -8.77 27.81 19.91
N GLY A 33 -8.72 28.63 18.85
CA GLY A 33 -9.20 30.01 18.87
C GLY A 33 -8.33 30.97 19.70
N LEU A 34 -7.13 30.54 20.11
CA LEU A 34 -6.22 31.33 20.95
C LEU A 34 -5.48 32.42 20.16
N LEU A 35 -5.46 32.32 18.81
CA LEU A 35 -4.71 33.19 17.90
C LEU A 35 -5.63 34.15 17.11
N SER A 36 -6.67 34.69 17.74
CA SER A 36 -7.67 35.46 17.00
C SER A 36 -7.33 36.94 16.79
N GLU A 37 -6.43 37.55 17.60
CA GLU A 37 -6.16 39.01 17.50
C GLU A 37 -4.72 39.48 17.81
N THR A 38 -3.75 38.58 18.01
CA THR A 38 -2.38 38.97 18.42
C THR A 38 -1.35 38.83 17.30
N SER A 39 -0.57 39.89 17.09
CA SER A 39 0.59 39.91 16.18
C SER A 39 1.65 38.92 16.67
N ILE A 40 2.02 37.96 15.82
CA ILE A 40 3.07 36.99 16.11
C ILE A 40 4.40 37.52 15.59
N ASP A 41 5.31 37.87 16.50
CA ASP A 41 6.68 38.27 16.14
C ASP A 41 7.59 37.02 16.06
N ILE A 42 7.93 36.60 14.84
CA ILE A 42 8.83 35.47 14.61
C ILE A 42 10.18 36.00 14.09
N ILE A 43 11.25 35.76 14.88
CA ILE A 43 12.61 36.17 14.51
C ILE A 43 13.33 34.99 13.84
N PHE A 44 13.56 35.08 12.53
CA PHE A 44 14.36 34.11 11.79
C PHE A 44 15.83 34.55 11.74
N LYS A 45 16.74 33.67 12.19
CA LYS A 45 18.19 33.85 12.00
C LYS A 45 18.66 32.90 10.91
N THR A 46 19.04 33.46 9.75
CA THR A 46 19.56 32.69 8.60
C THR A 46 20.87 33.29 8.10
N LYS A 47 21.70 32.46 7.43
CA LYS A 47 22.96 32.91 6.82
C LYS A 47 22.67 33.45 5.42
N ALA A 48 23.15 34.67 5.13
CA ALA A 48 22.96 35.34 3.83
C ALA A 48 23.54 34.57 2.62
N SER A 49 24.45 33.62 2.85
CA SER A 49 25.08 32.81 1.81
C SER A 49 24.31 31.55 1.40
N HIS A 50 23.12 31.30 1.94
CA HIS A 50 22.36 30.09 1.63
C HIS A 50 21.66 30.21 0.25
N PRO A 51 21.89 29.27 -0.70
CA PRO A 51 21.40 29.40 -2.07
C PRO A 51 19.87 29.41 -2.20
N ALA A 52 19.17 28.72 -1.30
CA ALA A 52 17.70 28.67 -1.27
C ALA A 52 17.02 29.85 -0.54
N LEU A 53 17.79 30.86 -0.07
CA LEU A 53 17.24 31.99 0.69
C LEU A 53 16.31 32.86 -0.17
N LEU A 54 16.66 33.08 -1.44
CA LEU A 54 15.84 33.83 -2.39
C LEU A 54 14.53 33.11 -2.71
N GLU A 55 14.56 31.78 -2.81
CA GLU A 55 13.37 30.95 -3.04
C GLU A 55 12.42 30.99 -1.83
N GLY A 56 12.97 30.96 -0.61
CA GLY A 56 12.20 31.13 0.62
C GLY A 56 11.56 32.51 0.76
N LEU A 57 12.28 33.58 0.39
CA LEU A 57 11.74 34.95 0.41
C LEU A 57 10.62 35.15 -0.62
N ASP A 58 10.74 34.55 -1.81
CA ASP A 58 9.67 34.59 -2.83
C ASP A 58 8.42 33.83 -2.36
N ALA A 59 8.59 32.67 -1.71
CA ALA A 59 7.49 31.94 -1.11
C ALA A 59 6.76 32.75 -0.02
N TRP A 60 7.49 33.49 0.81
CA TRP A 60 6.90 34.36 1.85
C TRP A 60 6.22 35.61 1.28
N LEU A 61 6.71 36.16 0.16
CA LEU A 61 6.01 37.20 -0.59
C LEU A 61 4.68 36.71 -1.15
N ARG A 62 4.65 35.50 -1.75
CA ARG A 62 3.42 34.91 -2.31
C ARG A 62 2.37 34.59 -1.26
N LEU A 63 2.80 34.29 -0.04
CA LEU A 63 1.91 34.07 1.11
C LEU A 63 1.42 35.38 1.76
N GLY A 64 1.83 36.55 1.25
CA GLY A 64 1.44 37.85 1.79
C GLY A 64 2.04 38.19 3.16
N LEU A 65 3.01 37.37 3.62
CA LEU A 65 3.66 37.51 4.93
C LEU A 65 4.74 38.61 4.92
N LEU A 66 5.22 39.00 3.74
CA LEU A 66 6.22 40.04 3.54
C LEU A 66 5.74 41.08 2.53
N GLN A 67 6.14 42.35 2.76
CA GLN A 67 5.95 43.42 1.79
C GLN A 67 7.14 43.50 0.82
N GLU A 68 6.85 43.76 -0.45
CA GLU A 68 7.84 43.86 -1.53
C GLU A 68 8.92 44.93 -1.25
N THR A 69 8.57 45.99 -0.51
CA THR A 69 9.48 47.08 -0.10
C THR A 69 10.53 46.60 0.91
N PHE A 70 10.18 45.68 1.80
CA PHE A 70 11.11 45.10 2.77
C PHE A 70 12.12 44.18 2.09
N VAL A 71 11.67 43.34 1.16
CA VAL A 71 12.56 42.45 0.39
C VAL A 71 13.53 43.26 -0.47
N LYS A 72 13.07 44.32 -1.13
CA LYS A 72 13.96 45.22 -1.91
C LYS A 72 15.02 45.90 -1.04
N ARG A 73 14.69 46.29 0.20
CA ARG A 73 15.64 46.87 1.16
C ARG A 73 16.67 45.84 1.63
N LEU A 74 16.21 44.64 1.99
CA LEU A 74 17.07 43.54 2.47
C LEU A 74 18.05 43.07 1.39
N CYS A 75 17.61 43.00 0.12
CA CYS A 75 18.51 42.69 -1.00
C CYS A 75 19.58 43.76 -1.22
N ARG A 76 19.24 45.06 -1.05
CA ARG A 76 20.18 46.17 -1.19
C ARG A 76 21.19 46.28 -0.05
N GLU A 77 20.81 45.90 1.16
CA GLU A 77 21.67 46.04 2.34
C GLU A 77 22.57 44.83 2.57
N HIS A 78 22.13 43.62 2.20
CA HIS A 78 22.80 42.38 2.60
C HIS A 78 23.17 41.42 1.45
N LEU A 79 22.70 41.65 0.21
CA LEU A 79 22.90 40.72 -0.91
C LEU A 79 23.58 41.36 -2.14
N THR A 80 24.02 42.61 -2.06
CA THR A 80 24.81 43.26 -3.12
C THR A 80 26.28 43.38 -2.71
N CYS A 81 27.18 42.90 -3.57
CA CYS A 81 28.60 43.28 -3.54
C CYS A 81 28.82 44.46 -4.49
N ALA A 82 29.70 45.41 -4.12
CA ALA A 82 30.17 46.42 -5.05
C ALA A 82 30.93 45.73 -6.21
N LEU A 83 30.58 46.10 -7.43
CA LEU A 83 31.25 45.63 -8.65
C LEU A 83 32.74 46.01 -8.58
N PRO A 84 33.70 45.12 -8.87
CA PRO A 84 35.11 45.49 -8.93
C PRO A 84 35.32 46.55 -10.01
N GLU A 85 35.93 47.67 -9.66
CA GLU A 85 36.32 48.70 -10.63
C GLU A 85 37.32 48.12 -11.65
N PRO A 86 37.17 48.42 -12.96
CA PRO A 86 38.07 47.92 -13.98
C PRO A 86 39.47 48.51 -13.77
N SER A 87 40.43 47.64 -13.47
CA SER A 87 41.85 47.98 -13.41
C SER A 87 42.33 48.39 -14.81
N VAL A 88 42.44 49.70 -15.04
CA VAL A 88 43.13 50.25 -16.20
C VAL A 88 44.63 50.17 -15.94
N THR A 89 45.31 49.24 -16.61
CA THR A 89 46.77 49.28 -16.78
C THR A 89 47.09 50.15 -17.99
N PRO A 90 47.91 51.21 -17.87
CA PRO A 90 48.30 52.03 -19.01
C PRO A 90 49.56 51.47 -19.68
N LYS A 91 49.72 51.87 -20.95
CA LYS A 91 50.98 52.00 -21.71
C LYS A 91 51.35 50.84 -22.65
N VAL A 92 50.97 50.98 -23.93
CA VAL A 92 51.94 51.14 -25.03
C VAL A 92 51.40 52.16 -26.03
N SER A 93 52.19 53.20 -26.29
CA SER A 93 52.02 54.22 -27.34
C SER A 93 52.29 53.63 -28.72
N ALA A 94 51.46 53.96 -29.72
CA ALA A 94 51.92 54.36 -31.05
C ALA A 94 50.77 54.99 -31.89
N LEU A 95 50.82 56.32 -31.98
CA LEU A 95 50.66 57.17 -33.18
C LEU A 95 49.38 57.16 -34.05
N SER A 96 48.84 58.39 -34.16
CA SER A 96 48.25 59.04 -35.35
C SER A 96 46.84 58.67 -35.80
N VAL A 97 45.95 59.57 -36.25
CA VAL A 97 45.94 61.04 -36.46
C VAL A 97 44.47 61.46 -36.74
N ALA A 98 44.10 62.65 -36.26
CA ALA A 98 43.10 63.64 -36.74
C ALA A 98 41.63 63.30 -37.12
N LYS A 99 40.74 64.04 -36.42
CA LYS A 99 39.43 64.68 -36.76
C LYS A 99 39.39 65.40 -38.15
N PRO A 100 38.27 66.06 -38.62
CA PRO A 100 36.87 66.15 -38.14
C PRO A 100 35.77 66.08 -39.26
N ALA A 101 34.49 66.16 -38.83
CA ALA A 101 33.22 66.32 -39.59
C ALA A 101 33.10 67.68 -40.36
N PRO A 102 31.94 68.19 -40.84
CA PRO A 102 30.57 67.67 -41.12
C PRO A 102 29.95 68.16 -42.49
N GLN A 103 28.73 67.75 -42.86
CA GLN A 103 27.54 68.61 -43.16
C GLN A 103 26.45 67.99 -44.05
N LEU A 104 25.20 68.29 -43.65
CA LEU A 104 23.90 68.07 -44.30
C LEU A 104 23.83 68.59 -45.75
N VAL A 105 22.96 68.01 -46.59
CA VAL A 105 21.72 68.61 -47.16
C VAL A 105 20.92 67.54 -47.93
N SER A 106 19.59 67.52 -47.75
CA SER A 106 18.55 66.80 -48.52
C SER A 106 17.86 67.83 -49.45
N PRO A 107 17.34 67.53 -50.68
CA PRO A 107 16.07 66.81 -50.81
C PRO A 107 15.81 65.98 -52.10
N LEU A 108 14.91 65.01 -51.92
CA LEU A 108 13.93 64.34 -52.80
C LEU A 108 14.09 64.23 -54.34
N ALA A 109 13.78 62.99 -54.76
CA ALA A 109 13.06 62.53 -55.95
C ALA A 109 13.84 62.25 -57.24
N SER A 110 14.07 60.97 -57.54
CA SER A 110 13.35 60.18 -58.56
C SER A 110 14.04 58.83 -58.81
N ASN A 111 13.24 57.83 -59.19
CA ASN A 111 13.57 56.42 -59.27
C ASN A 111 14.61 56.10 -60.36
N ASP A 112 15.46 55.09 -60.15
CA ASP A 112 15.32 53.74 -60.75
C ASP A 112 16.67 52.99 -60.83
N PHE A 113 16.57 51.67 -60.59
CA PHE A 113 17.57 50.60 -60.78
C PHE A 113 18.74 50.47 -59.78
N ALA A 114 18.51 49.64 -58.76
CA ALA A 114 19.56 48.81 -58.12
C ALA A 114 19.00 47.41 -57.82
N PRO A 115 19.79 46.33 -57.99
CA PRO A 115 19.32 44.94 -57.99
C PRO A 115 18.91 44.46 -56.59
N GLU A 116 17.77 43.76 -56.52
CA GLU A 116 17.35 43.06 -55.30
C GLU A 116 18.38 42.01 -54.88
N THR A 117 18.93 42.19 -53.68
CA THR A 117 19.62 41.14 -52.95
C THR A 117 18.59 40.07 -52.53
N PRO A 118 18.88 38.76 -52.72
CA PRO A 118 17.94 37.71 -52.34
C PRO A 118 17.79 37.68 -50.82
N LYS A 119 16.59 37.94 -50.32
CA LYS A 119 16.25 37.81 -48.89
C LYS A 119 16.53 36.38 -48.42
N PRO A 120 17.13 36.19 -47.23
CA PRO A 120 17.39 34.86 -46.69
C PRO A 120 16.05 34.13 -46.45
N LYS A 121 15.88 32.99 -47.12
CA LYS A 121 14.74 32.10 -46.95
C LYS A 121 14.72 31.61 -45.50
N LYS A 122 13.68 31.99 -44.74
CA LYS A 122 13.51 31.59 -43.34
C LYS A 122 13.65 30.06 -43.23
N PRO A 123 14.46 29.55 -42.28
CA PRO A 123 14.59 28.11 -42.09
C PRO A 123 13.22 27.58 -41.67
N ASN A 124 12.77 26.54 -42.39
CA ASN A 124 11.49 25.92 -42.15
C ASN A 124 11.63 25.08 -40.87
N TRP A 125 11.43 25.71 -39.70
CA TRP A 125 11.58 25.10 -38.37
C TRP A 125 10.82 23.78 -38.24
N ILE A 126 9.67 23.66 -38.91
CA ILE A 126 8.88 22.43 -38.94
C ILE A 126 9.62 21.32 -39.72
N ALA A 127 10.30 21.66 -40.83
CA ALA A 127 11.12 20.69 -41.57
C ALA A 127 12.38 20.28 -40.76
N GLN A 128 12.96 21.21 -40.00
CA GLN A 128 14.13 20.94 -39.16
C GLN A 128 13.77 20.11 -37.92
N MET A 129 12.61 20.37 -37.31
CA MET A 129 12.05 19.59 -36.20
C MET A 129 11.54 18.21 -36.68
N TRP A 130 11.01 18.12 -37.89
CA TRP A 130 10.66 16.85 -38.53
C TRP A 130 11.90 16.03 -38.87
N GLN A 131 12.98 16.67 -39.33
CA GLN A 131 14.26 16.00 -39.57
C GLN A 131 14.94 15.56 -38.27
N SER A 132 14.89 16.37 -37.20
CA SER A 132 15.43 15.98 -35.89
C SER A 132 14.58 14.89 -35.24
N LEU A 133 13.25 14.96 -35.35
CA LEU A 133 12.34 13.89 -34.93
C LEU A 133 12.62 12.64 -35.75
N GLN A 134 12.65 12.67 -37.08
CA GLN A 134 12.87 11.48 -37.91
C GLN A 134 14.25 10.83 -37.67
N ALA A 135 15.29 11.62 -37.40
CA ALA A 135 16.61 11.12 -37.02
C ALA A 135 16.64 10.50 -35.61
N GLU A 136 15.99 11.12 -34.62
CA GLU A 136 15.93 10.58 -33.24
C GLU A 136 14.92 9.44 -33.09
N PHE A 137 13.77 9.50 -33.77
CA PHE A 137 12.75 8.46 -33.83
C PHE A 137 13.34 7.22 -34.49
N SER A 138 14.03 7.35 -35.64
CA SER A 138 14.59 6.20 -36.36
C SER A 138 15.62 5.44 -35.52
N VAL A 139 16.62 6.09 -34.91
CA VAL A 139 17.68 5.37 -34.17
C VAL A 139 17.16 4.69 -32.90
N ARG A 140 16.36 5.40 -32.09
CA ARG A 140 15.81 4.82 -30.85
C ARG A 140 14.71 3.80 -31.13
N TRP A 141 13.89 3.99 -32.18
CA TRP A 141 12.94 2.95 -32.61
C TRP A 141 13.61 1.76 -33.27
N LEU A 142 14.71 1.90 -34.02
CA LEU A 142 15.44 0.75 -34.56
C LEU A 142 16.08 -0.06 -33.44
N LEU A 143 16.64 0.60 -32.43
CA LEU A 143 17.14 -0.05 -31.22
C LEU A 143 16.02 -0.73 -30.43
N PHE A 144 14.88 -0.05 -30.26
CA PHE A 144 13.72 -0.62 -29.58
C PHE A 144 13.13 -1.79 -30.35
N LEU A 145 13.01 -1.69 -31.68
CA LEU A 145 12.54 -2.74 -32.57
C LEU A 145 13.51 -3.91 -32.56
N GLY A 146 14.83 -3.66 -32.60
CA GLY A 146 15.85 -4.70 -32.48
C GLY A 146 15.80 -5.42 -31.14
N MET A 147 15.72 -4.69 -30.03
CA MET A 147 15.54 -5.26 -28.69
C MET A 147 14.24 -6.04 -28.59
N PHE A 148 13.13 -5.50 -29.11
CA PHE A 148 11.84 -6.17 -29.13
C PHE A 148 11.89 -7.47 -29.94
N MET A 149 12.49 -7.44 -31.13
CA MET A 149 12.66 -8.63 -31.97
C MET A 149 13.51 -9.68 -31.27
N VAL A 150 14.60 -9.29 -30.59
CA VAL A 150 15.42 -10.20 -29.78
C VAL A 150 14.66 -10.77 -28.59
N VAL A 151 13.89 -9.96 -27.87
CA VAL A 151 13.10 -10.41 -26.70
C VAL A 151 11.96 -11.34 -27.13
N VAL A 152 11.24 -11.00 -28.21
CA VAL A 152 10.17 -11.85 -28.75
C VAL A 152 10.76 -13.13 -29.34
N SER A 153 11.86 -13.06 -30.09
CA SER A 153 12.54 -14.23 -30.63
C SER A 153 13.05 -15.16 -29.52
N SER A 154 13.66 -14.60 -28.47
CA SER A 154 14.07 -15.36 -27.29
C SER A 154 12.86 -15.97 -26.56
N GLY A 155 11.76 -15.23 -26.41
CA GLY A 155 10.53 -15.73 -25.81
C GLY A 155 9.88 -16.86 -26.62
N VAL A 156 9.83 -16.74 -27.95
CA VAL A 156 9.33 -17.77 -28.86
C VAL A 156 10.24 -19.00 -28.85
N LEU A 157 11.56 -18.81 -28.79
CA LEU A 157 12.52 -19.91 -28.66
C LEU A 157 12.34 -20.64 -27.32
N ALA A 158 12.21 -19.90 -26.22
CA ALA A 158 11.98 -20.47 -24.89
C ALA A 158 10.63 -21.22 -24.82
N ALA A 159 9.58 -20.69 -25.45
CA ALA A 159 8.27 -21.34 -25.52
C ALA A 159 8.29 -22.60 -26.40
N SER A 160 8.92 -22.54 -27.58
CA SER A 160 9.01 -23.70 -28.49
C SER A 160 9.89 -24.83 -27.96
N GLN A 161 10.83 -24.52 -27.06
CA GLN A 161 11.68 -25.51 -26.41
C GLN A 161 11.24 -25.85 -24.98
N TRP A 162 10.13 -25.29 -24.51
CA TRP A 162 9.71 -25.38 -23.11
C TRP A 162 9.57 -26.84 -22.63
N ASP A 163 8.94 -27.68 -23.44
CA ASP A 163 8.71 -29.10 -23.14
C ASP A 163 10.00 -29.94 -23.19
N ASN A 164 11.03 -29.45 -23.89
CA ASN A 164 12.32 -30.15 -24.01
C ASN A 164 13.26 -29.86 -22.82
N PHE A 165 12.95 -28.85 -21.99
CA PHE A 165 13.73 -28.57 -20.79
C PHE A 165 13.33 -29.50 -19.63
N PRO A 166 14.29 -30.02 -18.85
CA PRO A 166 13.97 -30.73 -17.62
C PRO A 166 13.25 -29.80 -16.64
N ALA A 167 12.46 -30.36 -15.73
CA ALA A 167 11.69 -29.61 -14.72
C ALA A 167 12.55 -28.58 -13.95
N ALA A 168 13.81 -28.92 -13.63
CA ALA A 168 14.76 -28.01 -13.02
C ALA A 168 15.12 -26.80 -13.90
N GLY A 169 15.21 -26.98 -15.22
CA GLY A 169 15.45 -25.90 -16.18
C GLY A 169 14.26 -24.95 -16.28
N GLN A 170 13.04 -25.51 -16.39
CA GLN A 170 11.80 -24.72 -16.40
C GLN A 170 11.66 -23.88 -15.13
N TYR A 171 11.89 -24.49 -13.96
CA TYR A 171 11.92 -23.77 -12.69
C TYR A 171 13.06 -22.74 -12.61
N GLY A 172 14.24 -23.08 -13.14
CA GLY A 172 15.42 -22.22 -13.16
C GLY A 172 15.16 -20.87 -13.84
N VAL A 173 14.34 -20.83 -14.89
CA VAL A 173 13.91 -19.59 -15.55
C VAL A 173 13.16 -18.68 -14.58
N LEU A 174 12.18 -19.22 -13.83
CA LEU A 174 11.42 -18.46 -12.83
C LEU A 174 12.31 -17.94 -11.70
N LEU A 175 13.23 -18.80 -11.21
CA LEU A 175 14.19 -18.41 -10.19
C LEU A 175 15.11 -17.29 -10.68
N ALA A 176 15.60 -17.39 -11.92
CA ALA A 176 16.47 -16.38 -12.54
C ALA A 176 15.78 -15.02 -12.65
N TYR A 177 14.50 -14.97 -13.04
CA TYR A 177 13.73 -13.72 -13.01
C TYR A 177 13.61 -13.14 -11.59
N THR A 178 13.33 -13.99 -10.60
CA THR A 178 13.18 -13.57 -9.21
C THR A 178 14.48 -12.97 -8.67
N LEU A 179 15.62 -13.63 -8.94
CA LEU A 179 16.95 -13.15 -8.57
C LEU A 179 17.33 -11.87 -9.30
N SER A 180 16.99 -11.76 -10.59
CA SER A 180 17.26 -10.58 -11.41
C SER A 180 16.48 -9.37 -10.90
N PHE A 181 15.18 -9.52 -10.61
CA PHE A 181 14.38 -8.44 -10.05
C PHE A 181 14.88 -8.00 -8.68
N TRP A 182 15.28 -8.94 -7.82
CA TRP A 182 15.87 -8.62 -6.53
C TRP A 182 17.21 -7.89 -6.67
N GLY A 183 18.10 -8.38 -7.55
CA GLY A 183 19.42 -7.79 -7.79
C GLY A 183 19.34 -6.39 -8.39
N ILE A 184 18.49 -6.21 -9.41
CA ILE A 184 18.25 -4.90 -10.03
C ILE A 184 17.57 -3.97 -9.03
N SER A 185 16.64 -4.46 -8.20
CA SER A 185 16.04 -3.66 -7.12
C SER A 185 17.11 -3.17 -6.14
N ALA A 186 18.00 -4.05 -5.69
CA ALA A 186 19.09 -3.68 -4.79
C ALA A 186 20.06 -2.67 -5.42
N TRP A 187 20.35 -2.83 -6.72
CA TRP A 187 21.20 -1.91 -7.46
C TRP A 187 20.56 -0.54 -7.69
N THR A 188 19.30 -0.50 -8.14
CA THR A 188 18.53 0.75 -8.34
C THR A 188 18.26 1.47 -7.03
N THR A 189 18.13 0.77 -5.90
CA THR A 189 18.00 1.39 -4.57
C THR A 189 19.25 2.20 -4.20
N LYS A 190 20.44 1.84 -4.71
CA LYS A 190 21.66 2.62 -4.50
C LYS A 190 21.71 3.90 -5.34
N GLN A 191 20.88 4.00 -6.39
CA GLN A 191 20.79 5.20 -7.22
C GLN A 191 19.71 6.13 -6.68
N GLY A 192 20.11 7.29 -6.17
CA GLY A 192 19.20 8.25 -5.51
C GLY A 192 18.03 8.77 -6.37
N ASN A 193 18.09 8.58 -7.70
CA ASN A 193 17.14 9.14 -8.65
C ASN A 193 16.00 8.18 -9.05
N LEU A 194 16.00 6.91 -8.60
CA LEU A 194 15.02 5.89 -9.03
C LEU A 194 14.32 5.13 -7.87
N PRO A 195 13.82 5.81 -6.83
CA PRO A 195 13.25 5.15 -5.66
C PRO A 195 11.97 4.35 -5.99
N LEU A 196 11.14 4.87 -6.90
CA LEU A 196 9.87 4.23 -7.28
C LEU A 196 10.09 2.91 -8.05
N THR A 197 11.05 2.91 -8.98
CA THR A 197 11.41 1.72 -9.75
C THR A 197 11.99 0.64 -8.84
N ALA A 198 12.89 1.04 -7.92
CA ALA A 198 13.47 0.13 -6.94
C ALA A 198 12.40 -0.52 -6.04
N GLN A 199 11.43 0.27 -5.58
CA GLN A 199 10.30 -0.21 -4.77
C GLN A 199 9.41 -1.18 -5.56
N THR A 200 9.07 -0.83 -6.80
CA THR A 200 8.23 -1.66 -7.66
C THR A 200 8.88 -3.01 -7.91
N LEU A 201 10.16 -3.03 -8.30
CA LEU A 201 10.91 -4.27 -8.50
C LEU A 201 11.03 -5.10 -7.23
N ARG A 202 11.17 -4.47 -6.06
CA ARG A 202 11.18 -5.17 -4.77
C ARG A 202 9.85 -5.84 -4.48
N VAL A 203 8.74 -5.14 -4.69
CA VAL A 203 7.39 -5.68 -4.49
C VAL A 203 7.15 -6.85 -5.43
N VAL A 204 7.48 -6.69 -6.72
CA VAL A 204 7.39 -7.77 -7.71
C VAL A 204 8.22 -8.97 -7.27
N SER A 205 9.47 -8.77 -6.86
CA SER A 205 10.35 -9.84 -6.38
C SER A 205 9.73 -10.62 -5.23
N LEU A 206 9.12 -9.92 -4.26
CA LEU A 206 8.42 -10.55 -3.14
C LEU A 206 7.16 -11.30 -3.63
N LEU A 207 6.32 -10.71 -4.47
CA LEU A 207 5.14 -11.39 -5.02
C LEU A 207 5.49 -12.69 -5.77
N LEU A 208 6.69 -12.77 -6.36
CA LEU A 208 7.17 -13.98 -7.01
C LEU A 208 7.58 -15.09 -6.02
N ILE A 209 7.88 -14.79 -4.75
CA ILE A 209 8.38 -15.79 -3.80
C ILE A 209 7.38 -16.91 -3.53
N PRO A 210 6.11 -16.66 -3.14
CA PRO A 210 5.14 -17.73 -2.95
C PRO A 210 4.87 -18.50 -4.24
N VAL A 211 4.92 -17.82 -5.38
CA VAL A 211 4.80 -18.44 -6.72
C VAL A 211 5.96 -19.38 -7.01
N ASN A 212 7.20 -19.05 -6.59
CA ASN A 212 8.34 -19.96 -6.71
C ASN A 212 8.15 -21.22 -5.87
N PHE A 213 7.70 -21.10 -4.62
CA PHE A 213 7.43 -22.28 -3.77
C PHE A 213 6.32 -23.15 -4.36
N TRP A 214 5.26 -22.53 -4.88
CA TRP A 214 4.23 -23.24 -5.63
C TRP A 214 4.82 -23.95 -6.86
N ALA A 215 5.59 -23.25 -7.69
CA ALA A 215 6.19 -23.81 -8.90
C ALA A 215 7.12 -25.00 -8.59
N MET A 216 7.86 -24.96 -7.49
CA MET A 216 8.71 -26.09 -7.09
C MET A 216 7.91 -27.38 -6.87
N ASP A 217 6.75 -27.26 -6.24
CA ASP A 217 5.83 -28.37 -6.01
C ASP A 217 5.09 -28.76 -7.31
N GLY A 218 4.64 -27.78 -8.08
CA GLY A 218 3.90 -27.97 -9.34
C GLY A 218 4.73 -28.65 -10.45
N PHE A 219 6.00 -28.27 -10.60
CA PHE A 219 6.93 -28.95 -11.53
C PHE A 219 7.41 -30.32 -11.00
N GLY A 220 7.01 -30.72 -9.79
CA GLY A 220 7.35 -32.02 -9.22
C GLY A 220 8.85 -32.20 -9.00
N LEU A 221 9.59 -31.13 -8.67
CA LEU A 221 11.05 -31.20 -8.44
C LEU A 221 11.42 -32.21 -7.34
N TRP A 222 10.50 -32.49 -6.41
CA TRP A 222 10.66 -33.49 -5.36
C TRP A 222 10.79 -34.93 -5.86
N ARG A 223 10.30 -35.23 -7.07
CA ARG A 223 10.26 -36.61 -7.60
C ARG A 223 11.63 -37.14 -8.02
N HIS A 224 12.56 -36.27 -8.38
CA HIS A 224 13.90 -36.66 -8.84
C HIS A 224 14.99 -36.17 -7.88
N PRO A 225 15.93 -37.02 -7.46
CA PRO A 225 16.95 -36.66 -6.48
C PRO A 225 17.92 -35.56 -6.97
N LEU A 226 18.17 -35.49 -8.29
CA LEU A 226 19.00 -34.44 -8.89
C LEU A 226 18.40 -33.04 -8.70
N ASN A 227 17.07 -32.94 -8.68
CA ASN A 227 16.37 -31.67 -8.54
C ASN A 227 16.32 -31.19 -7.08
N TRP A 228 16.64 -32.05 -6.10
CA TRP A 228 16.66 -31.68 -4.69
C TRP A 228 17.73 -30.61 -4.40
N LEU A 229 18.87 -30.67 -5.10
CA LEU A 229 19.90 -29.65 -4.98
C LEU A 229 19.37 -28.28 -5.44
N VAL A 230 18.64 -28.25 -6.56
CA VAL A 230 18.01 -27.03 -7.08
C VAL A 230 17.00 -26.48 -6.07
N VAL A 231 16.17 -27.34 -5.48
CA VAL A 231 15.22 -26.96 -4.44
C VAL A 231 15.94 -26.40 -3.19
N ALA A 232 17.01 -27.06 -2.74
CA ALA A 232 17.78 -26.61 -1.58
C ALA A 232 18.43 -25.23 -1.83
N VAL A 233 19.09 -25.05 -2.98
CA VAL A 233 19.70 -23.77 -3.35
C VAL A 233 18.65 -22.68 -3.50
N ALA A 234 17.54 -22.97 -4.17
CA ALA A 234 16.48 -22.01 -4.41
C ALA A 234 15.78 -21.57 -3.13
N THR A 235 15.52 -22.49 -2.19
CA THR A 235 14.86 -22.16 -0.93
C THR A 235 15.73 -21.34 0.01
N VAL A 236 17.03 -21.65 0.05
CA VAL A 236 18.02 -20.81 0.74
C VAL A 236 18.07 -19.42 0.11
N ALA A 237 18.10 -19.34 -1.23
CA ALA A 237 18.12 -18.06 -1.95
C ALA A 237 16.86 -17.22 -1.68
N LEU A 238 15.66 -17.80 -1.80
CA LEU A 238 14.39 -17.12 -1.57
C LEU A 238 14.24 -16.67 -0.10
N SER A 239 14.63 -17.53 0.85
CA SER A 239 14.63 -17.17 2.28
C SER A 239 15.63 -16.07 2.58
N ALA A 240 16.81 -16.10 1.95
CA ALA A 240 17.81 -15.06 2.05
C ALA A 240 17.32 -13.74 1.44
N ILE A 241 16.55 -13.75 0.35
CA ILE A 241 15.90 -12.54 -0.20
C ILE A 241 14.95 -11.93 0.83
N VAL A 242 14.05 -12.73 1.42
CA VAL A 242 13.12 -12.26 2.45
C VAL A 242 13.86 -11.74 3.68
N LEU A 243 14.91 -12.43 4.13
CA LEU A 243 15.71 -12.04 5.29
C LEU A 243 16.58 -10.79 5.02
N SER A 244 17.16 -10.67 3.83
CA SER A 244 17.92 -9.49 3.40
C SER A 244 17.05 -8.24 3.41
N SER A 245 15.75 -8.40 3.16
CA SER A 245 14.77 -7.31 3.21
C SER A 245 14.67 -6.68 4.61
N ILE A 246 14.97 -7.45 5.67
CA ILE A 246 15.09 -6.99 7.07
C ILE A 246 16.39 -6.21 7.28
N LEU A 247 17.52 -6.78 6.81
CA LEU A 247 18.86 -6.22 7.02
C LEU A 247 19.05 -4.90 6.26
N LEU A 248 18.63 -4.86 4.99
CA LEU A 248 18.72 -3.66 4.13
C LEU A 248 17.67 -2.59 4.52
N GLY A 249 16.56 -2.99 5.16
CA GLY A 249 15.55 -2.06 5.68
C GLY A 249 16.04 -1.15 6.81
N ARG A 250 17.23 -1.40 7.39
CA ARG A 250 17.85 -0.54 8.42
C ARG A 250 18.46 0.76 7.87
N GLY A 251 18.83 0.82 6.59
CA GLY A 251 19.59 1.95 6.02
C GLY A 251 18.83 2.86 5.05
N TYR A 252 17.72 2.39 4.47
CA TYR A 252 17.02 3.09 3.40
C TYR A 252 15.65 3.57 3.88
N GLY A 253 15.53 4.89 4.12
CA GLY A 253 14.45 5.55 4.85
C GLY A 253 13.01 5.45 4.33
N ASN A 254 12.71 4.60 3.34
CA ASN A 254 11.37 4.48 2.75
C ASN A 254 10.75 3.10 3.02
N GLY A 255 9.65 3.16 3.77
CA GLY A 255 8.85 2.06 4.31
C GLY A 255 8.46 1.00 3.29
N PHE A 256 8.97 -0.20 3.53
CA PHE A 256 8.33 -1.46 3.19
C PHE A 256 8.14 -2.31 4.46
N LEU A 257 9.13 -2.22 5.35
CA LEU A 257 9.14 -2.74 6.70
C LEU A 257 9.80 -1.69 7.59
N ARG A 258 9.11 -0.57 7.88
CA ARG A 258 9.46 0.22 9.08
C ARG A 258 9.09 -0.61 10.31
N LEU A 259 9.86 -1.67 10.56
CA LEU A 259 10.07 -2.19 11.89
C LEU A 259 10.81 -1.08 12.62
N ARG A 260 10.03 -0.12 13.13
CA ARG A 260 10.49 1.00 13.93
C ARG A 260 11.26 0.39 15.10
N GLN A 261 12.58 0.47 15.01
CA GLN A 261 13.56 0.62 16.09
C GLN A 261 13.10 0.21 17.50
N GLN A 262 12.59 -1.00 17.66
CA GLN A 262 12.27 -1.53 18.98
C GLN A 262 12.14 -3.05 18.91
N GLN A 263 13.29 -3.71 19.02
CA GLN A 263 13.54 -4.98 19.73
C GLN A 263 12.45 -6.07 19.71
N SER A 264 11.63 -6.13 18.66
CA SER A 264 10.53 -7.08 18.53
C SER A 264 10.85 -8.04 17.39
N PHE A 265 10.68 -9.33 17.68
CA PHE A 265 10.81 -10.40 16.71
C PHE A 265 10.00 -10.12 15.44
N PRO A 266 10.55 -10.36 14.24
CA PRO A 266 9.91 -10.05 12.95
C PRO A 266 8.81 -11.06 12.59
N LEU A 267 7.77 -11.18 13.42
CA LEU A 267 6.68 -12.15 13.26
C LEU A 267 5.98 -12.11 11.89
N PRO A 268 5.68 -10.95 11.27
CA PRO A 268 4.99 -10.89 9.97
C PRO A 268 5.82 -11.46 8.83
N ILE A 269 7.14 -11.36 8.94
CA ILE A 269 8.07 -11.83 7.91
C ILE A 269 8.24 -13.33 8.02
N ILE A 270 8.34 -13.84 9.25
CA ILE A 270 8.31 -15.28 9.52
C ILE A 270 7.00 -15.87 9.02
N ASN A 271 5.87 -15.20 9.29
CA ASN A 271 4.57 -15.63 8.83
C ASN A 271 4.46 -15.62 7.30
N TYR A 272 4.95 -14.57 6.62
CA TYR A 272 4.99 -14.52 5.16
C TYR A 272 5.85 -15.63 4.54
N LEU A 273 7.01 -15.89 5.14
CA LEU A 273 7.87 -16.99 4.72
C LEU A 273 7.16 -18.33 4.97
N GLY A 274 6.51 -18.50 6.13
CA GLY A 274 5.68 -19.65 6.46
C GLY A 274 4.56 -19.89 5.45
N LEU A 275 3.82 -18.86 5.05
CA LEU A 275 2.82 -18.93 3.97
C LEU A 275 3.43 -19.40 2.64
N SER A 276 4.67 -18.99 2.35
CA SER A 276 5.38 -19.45 1.16
C SER A 276 5.72 -20.93 1.26
N TYR A 277 6.26 -21.39 2.40
CA TYR A 277 6.53 -22.80 2.66
C TYR A 277 5.28 -23.69 2.65
N LEU A 278 4.14 -23.15 3.07
CA LEU A 278 2.86 -23.87 3.05
C LEU A 278 2.40 -24.23 1.64
N ASN A 279 3.03 -23.71 0.58
CA ASN A 279 2.79 -24.14 -0.81
C ASN A 279 3.52 -25.45 -1.17
N TRP A 280 4.28 -26.08 -0.29
CA TRP A 280 4.90 -27.37 -0.57
C TRP A 280 4.11 -28.53 0.00
N GLY A 281 4.25 -29.73 -0.59
CA GLY A 281 3.69 -30.96 -0.02
C GLY A 281 2.21 -31.15 -0.35
N TRP A 282 1.72 -30.44 -1.36
CA TRP A 282 0.32 -30.44 -1.76
C TRP A 282 -0.11 -31.72 -2.51
N GLY A 283 0.85 -32.62 -2.81
CA GLY A 283 0.58 -33.97 -3.30
C GLY A 283 0.09 -34.95 -2.23
N ILE A 284 0.13 -34.59 -0.94
CA ILE A 284 -0.33 -35.44 0.16
C ILE A 284 -1.84 -35.23 0.37
N PRO A 285 -2.66 -36.30 0.43
CA PRO A 285 -4.10 -36.16 0.65
C PRO A 285 -4.39 -35.46 1.98
N GLY A 286 -5.32 -34.50 1.98
CA GLY A 286 -5.71 -33.72 3.16
C GLY A 286 -4.76 -32.59 3.56
N PHE A 287 -3.51 -32.59 3.09
CA PHE A 287 -2.56 -31.50 3.37
C PHE A 287 -3.01 -30.12 2.86
N PRO A 288 -3.60 -29.97 1.65
CA PRO A 288 -4.03 -28.66 1.13
C PRO A 288 -5.01 -27.92 2.05
N ILE A 289 -5.94 -28.66 2.65
CA ILE A 289 -6.93 -28.12 3.61
C ILE A 289 -6.18 -27.62 4.85
N GLY A 290 -5.33 -28.48 5.43
CA GLY A 290 -4.50 -28.12 6.58
C GLY A 290 -3.62 -26.88 6.31
N ALA A 291 -3.03 -26.78 5.13
CA ALA A 291 -2.18 -25.66 4.74
C ALA A 291 -2.94 -24.33 4.67
N VAL A 292 -4.15 -24.32 4.10
CA VAL A 292 -4.99 -23.12 4.06
C VAL A 292 -5.40 -22.68 5.46
N TYR A 293 -5.89 -23.61 6.29
CA TYR A 293 -6.29 -23.29 7.66
C TYR A 293 -5.13 -22.82 8.53
N LEU A 294 -3.96 -23.47 8.41
CA LEU A 294 -2.75 -23.04 9.11
C LEU A 294 -2.29 -21.65 8.65
N GLY A 295 -2.33 -21.36 7.35
CA GLY A 295 -1.94 -20.04 6.83
C GLY A 295 -2.87 -18.91 7.28
N ILE A 296 -4.19 -19.15 7.28
CA ILE A 296 -5.17 -18.17 7.79
C ILE A 296 -5.03 -18.03 9.31
N GLY A 297 -4.89 -19.13 10.05
CA GLY A 297 -4.68 -19.09 11.49
C GLY A 297 -3.41 -18.36 11.89
N SER A 298 -2.29 -18.62 11.22
CA SER A 298 -0.99 -17.99 11.51
C SER A 298 -1.00 -16.50 11.21
N THR A 299 -1.68 -16.07 10.15
CA THR A 299 -1.83 -14.66 9.79
C THR A 299 -2.70 -13.92 10.79
N ILE A 300 -3.85 -14.47 11.16
CA ILE A 300 -4.73 -13.91 12.20
C ILE A 300 -3.96 -13.80 13.52
N ALA A 301 -3.27 -14.87 13.96
CA ALA A 301 -2.51 -14.89 15.20
C ALA A 301 -1.38 -13.86 15.21
N THR A 302 -0.61 -13.79 14.11
CA THR A 302 0.48 -12.82 13.98
C THR A 302 -0.04 -11.39 14.11
N LEU A 303 -1.08 -11.05 13.36
CA LEU A 303 -1.66 -9.71 13.36
C LEU A 303 -2.35 -9.38 14.69
N TYR A 304 -2.96 -10.36 15.35
CA TYR A 304 -3.55 -10.21 16.68
C TYR A 304 -2.48 -9.92 17.73
N ILE A 305 -1.39 -10.71 17.77
CA ILE A 305 -0.26 -10.51 18.70
C ILE A 305 0.37 -9.13 18.49
N GLU A 306 0.57 -8.72 17.24
CA GLU A 306 1.12 -7.39 16.94
C GLU A 306 0.17 -6.26 17.33
N SER A 307 -1.14 -6.44 17.10
CA SER A 307 -2.14 -5.47 17.54
C SER A 307 -2.25 -5.37 19.06
N ARG A 308 -1.92 -6.42 19.83
CA ARG A 308 -1.97 -6.40 21.29
C ARG A 308 -0.72 -5.77 21.91
N LYS A 309 0.44 -5.96 21.28
CA LYS A 309 1.72 -5.35 21.70
C LYS A 309 1.74 -3.83 21.52
N LYS A 310 0.96 -3.29 20.58
CA LYS A 310 0.81 -1.85 20.36
C LYS A 310 -0.51 -1.35 20.95
N ASN A 311 -0.47 -0.74 22.14
CA ASN A 311 -1.59 0.05 22.68
C ASN A 311 -1.78 1.41 21.95
N SER A 312 -1.37 1.51 20.69
CA SER A 312 -1.37 2.74 19.90
C SER A 312 -1.33 2.33 18.43
N ALA A 313 -2.49 2.39 17.77
CA ALA A 313 -2.75 2.20 16.34
C ALA A 313 -1.92 1.17 15.56
N ILE A 314 -2.64 0.41 14.74
CA ILE A 314 -2.12 -0.40 13.65
C ILE A 314 -1.33 0.51 12.69
N ILE A 315 -0.07 0.82 13.01
CA ILE A 315 0.93 1.29 12.05
C ILE A 315 1.47 0.00 11.43
N PHE A 316 0.61 -0.65 10.64
CA PHE A 316 1.05 -1.57 9.62
C PHE A 316 1.40 -0.74 8.40
N ASP A 317 2.56 -1.02 7.82
CA ASP A 317 2.82 -0.60 6.47
C ASP A 317 1.79 -1.27 5.56
N VAL A 318 1.00 -0.48 4.84
CA VAL A 318 -0.06 -0.94 3.92
C VAL A 318 0.52 -1.92 2.90
N ALA A 319 1.82 -1.80 2.57
CA ALA A 319 2.52 -2.74 1.70
C ALA A 319 2.69 -4.14 2.32
N GLY A 320 3.09 -4.24 3.59
CA GLY A 320 3.31 -5.54 4.26
C GLY A 320 2.01 -6.33 4.44
N PHE A 321 0.92 -5.63 4.77
CA PHE A 321 -0.41 -6.24 4.84
C PHE A 321 -0.86 -6.78 3.48
N ARG A 322 -0.72 -6.00 2.41
CA ARG A 322 -1.08 -6.42 1.04
C ARG A 322 -0.36 -7.69 0.61
N ILE A 323 0.89 -7.86 1.02
CA ILE A 323 1.69 -9.05 0.69
C ILE A 323 1.25 -10.28 1.49
N LEU A 324 0.88 -10.12 2.76
CA LEU A 324 0.29 -11.22 3.53
C LEU A 324 -1.06 -11.66 2.94
N VAL A 325 -1.92 -10.70 2.59
CA VAL A 325 -3.20 -10.98 1.91
C VAL A 325 -2.95 -11.69 0.58
N TYR A 326 -1.96 -11.25 -0.19
CA TYR A 326 -1.56 -11.92 -1.42
C TYR A 326 -1.08 -13.36 -1.19
N GLY A 327 -0.28 -13.61 -0.15
CA GLY A 327 0.16 -14.96 0.22
C GLY A 327 -0.99 -15.91 0.56
N ILE A 328 -1.97 -15.43 1.34
CA ILE A 328 -3.22 -16.18 1.60
C ILE A 328 -4.01 -16.38 0.31
N GLY A 329 -4.11 -15.35 -0.52
CA GLY A 329 -4.81 -15.38 -1.80
C GLY A 329 -4.26 -16.44 -2.75
N ILE A 330 -2.94 -16.57 -2.84
CA ILE A 330 -2.29 -17.65 -3.61
C ILE A 330 -2.66 -19.03 -3.07
N LEU A 331 -2.59 -19.22 -1.75
CA LEU A 331 -2.94 -20.52 -1.14
C LEU A 331 -4.40 -20.88 -1.43
N LEU A 332 -5.33 -19.94 -1.26
CA LEU A 332 -6.75 -20.16 -1.57
C LEU A 332 -6.98 -20.41 -3.06
N PHE A 333 -6.39 -19.60 -3.92
CA PHE A 333 -6.49 -19.76 -5.38
C PHE A 333 -6.03 -21.17 -5.79
N ARG A 334 -4.89 -21.60 -5.25
CA ARG A 334 -4.37 -22.93 -5.54
C ARG A 334 -5.26 -24.05 -5.01
N ALA A 335 -5.80 -23.92 -3.79
CA ALA A 335 -6.70 -24.93 -3.21
C ALA A 335 -7.94 -25.13 -4.07
N ILE A 336 -8.58 -24.04 -4.47
CA ILE A 336 -9.86 -24.05 -5.18
C ILE A 336 -9.67 -24.46 -6.64
N PHE A 337 -8.75 -23.82 -7.37
CA PHE A 337 -8.67 -23.96 -8.83
C PHE A 337 -7.70 -25.03 -9.33
N VAL A 338 -6.63 -25.32 -8.58
CA VAL A 338 -5.58 -26.23 -9.06
C VAL A 338 -5.78 -27.63 -8.51
N ILE A 339 -6.07 -27.76 -7.22
CA ILE A 339 -6.35 -29.06 -6.59
C ILE A 339 -7.81 -29.46 -6.70
N GLY A 340 -8.72 -28.48 -6.74
CA GLY A 340 -10.15 -28.74 -6.72
C GLY A 340 -10.63 -29.19 -5.34
N VAL A 341 -10.11 -28.57 -4.27
CA VAL A 341 -10.66 -28.79 -2.91
C VAL A 341 -12.10 -28.30 -2.88
N ASP A 342 -13.00 -29.13 -2.36
CA ASP A 342 -14.42 -28.78 -2.24
C ASP A 342 -14.59 -27.46 -1.49
N ILE A 343 -15.30 -26.53 -2.11
CA ILE A 343 -15.51 -25.18 -1.59
C ILE A 343 -16.19 -25.25 -0.21
N GLU A 344 -17.06 -26.24 0.00
CA GLU A 344 -17.74 -26.54 1.26
C GLU A 344 -16.78 -26.68 2.44
N GLN A 345 -15.62 -27.30 2.23
CA GLN A 345 -14.62 -27.51 3.29
C GLN A 345 -13.82 -26.24 3.60
N LEU A 346 -13.84 -25.24 2.72
CA LEU A 346 -13.10 -23.97 2.85
C LEU A 346 -13.99 -22.83 3.35
N GLY A 347 -15.30 -23.06 3.55
CA GLY A 347 -16.25 -22.02 3.95
C GLY A 347 -15.84 -21.31 5.25
N LEU A 348 -15.39 -22.06 6.26
CA LEU A 348 -14.90 -21.48 7.52
C LEU A 348 -13.61 -20.68 7.32
N ALA A 349 -12.68 -21.14 6.48
CA ALA A 349 -11.46 -20.39 6.16
C ALA A 349 -11.78 -19.03 5.53
N ILE A 350 -12.70 -19.02 4.56
CA ILE A 350 -13.20 -17.79 3.91
C ILE A 350 -13.90 -16.88 4.94
N GLY A 351 -14.76 -17.44 5.79
CA GLY A 351 -15.47 -16.71 6.84
C GLY A 351 -14.54 -16.08 7.87
N MET A 352 -13.51 -16.80 8.34
CA MET A 352 -12.49 -16.27 9.25
C MET A 352 -11.69 -15.13 8.61
N CYS A 353 -11.34 -15.26 7.33
CA CYS A 353 -10.66 -14.19 6.60
C CYS A 353 -11.53 -12.93 6.52
N GLY A 354 -12.82 -13.07 6.16
CA GLY A 354 -13.77 -11.96 6.09
C GLY A 354 -14.00 -11.27 7.42
N TRP A 355 -14.22 -12.05 8.48
CA TRP A 355 -14.33 -11.56 9.86
C TRP A 355 -13.09 -10.77 10.28
N PHE A 356 -11.91 -11.32 10.01
CA PHE A 356 -10.65 -10.72 10.42
C PHE A 356 -10.38 -9.40 9.67
N LEU A 357 -10.64 -9.35 8.37
CA LEU A 357 -10.56 -8.11 7.57
C LEU A 357 -11.48 -7.03 8.13
N TYR A 358 -12.73 -7.38 8.45
CA TYR A 358 -13.67 -6.45 9.05
C TYR A 358 -13.16 -5.91 10.39
N TRP A 359 -12.68 -6.79 11.28
CA TRP A 359 -12.15 -6.41 12.58
C TRP A 359 -10.98 -5.44 12.48
N LEU A 360 -10.06 -5.67 11.53
CA LEU A 360 -8.87 -4.85 11.36
C LEU A 360 -9.22 -3.42 10.94
N TYR A 361 -10.16 -3.26 10.00
CA TYR A 361 -10.54 -1.95 9.45
C TYR A 361 -11.56 -1.19 10.30
N GLN A 362 -12.17 -1.84 11.29
CA GLN A 362 -13.06 -1.18 12.24
C GLN A 362 -12.31 -0.34 13.29
N LYS A 363 -11.02 -0.61 13.53
CA LYS A 363 -10.23 0.12 14.55
C LYS A 363 -9.88 1.55 14.09
N PRO A 364 -10.04 2.57 14.95
CA PRO A 364 -9.60 3.93 14.63
C PRO A 364 -8.08 3.98 14.37
N GLN A 365 -7.65 4.57 13.25
CA GLN A 365 -6.24 4.93 13.06
C GLN A 365 -5.88 6.05 14.05
N ALA A 366 -4.69 5.98 14.66
CA ALA A 366 -4.19 7.08 15.47
C ALA A 366 -3.92 8.31 14.58
N PRO A 367 -4.02 9.53 15.11
CA PRO A 367 -3.89 10.78 14.34
C PRO A 367 -2.51 11.02 13.71
N SER A 368 -1.50 10.21 14.04
CA SER A 368 -0.13 10.42 13.58
C SER A 368 0.15 9.65 12.30
N LEU A 369 -0.12 10.29 11.15
CA LEU A 369 0.67 10.30 9.90
C LEU A 369 -0.23 10.73 8.73
N PRO A 370 0.23 11.62 7.83
CA PRO A 370 -0.44 11.91 6.57
C PRO A 370 -0.21 10.72 5.62
N VAL A 371 -1.02 9.67 5.75
CA VAL A 371 -1.03 8.55 4.81
C VAL A 371 -2.27 8.69 3.95
N SER A 372 -2.07 8.51 2.63
CA SER A 372 -3.09 8.53 1.58
C SER A 372 -4.44 7.97 2.02
N PRO A 373 -5.57 8.51 1.51
CA PRO A 373 -6.90 8.02 1.81
C PRO A 373 -7.03 6.58 1.31
N SER A 374 -6.65 5.60 2.12
CA SER A 374 -7.00 4.21 1.86
C SER A 374 -8.52 4.12 1.93
N PRO A 375 -9.20 3.57 0.93
CA PRO A 375 -10.66 3.55 0.94
C PRO A 375 -11.11 2.50 1.98
N ARG A 376 -11.28 2.93 3.24
CA ARG A 376 -11.62 2.06 4.38
C ARG A 376 -12.98 1.39 4.18
N LEU A 377 -13.92 2.13 3.59
CA LEU A 377 -15.28 1.65 3.29
C LEU A 377 -15.26 0.38 2.43
N PRO A 378 -14.70 0.37 1.20
CA PRO A 378 -14.74 -0.84 0.37
C PRO A 378 -14.04 -2.04 1.00
N MET A 379 -13.05 -1.85 1.87
CA MET A 379 -12.42 -2.99 2.56
C MET A 379 -13.26 -3.59 3.67
N ILE A 380 -14.02 -2.76 4.41
CA ILE A 380 -15.02 -3.22 5.39
C ILE A 380 -16.14 -3.97 4.66
N TRP A 381 -16.60 -3.44 3.52
CA TRP A 381 -17.59 -4.11 2.66
C TRP A 381 -17.06 -5.42 2.09
N LEU A 382 -15.80 -5.46 1.67
CA LEU A 382 -15.14 -6.68 1.20
C LEU A 382 -15.07 -7.73 2.30
N GLY A 383 -14.65 -7.36 3.52
CA GLY A 383 -14.60 -8.26 4.67
C GLY A 383 -15.99 -8.80 5.05
N GLY A 384 -17.00 -7.94 5.07
CA GLY A 384 -18.39 -8.33 5.31
C GLY A 384 -18.94 -9.27 4.22
N SER A 385 -18.68 -8.95 2.95
CA SER A 385 -19.09 -9.78 1.81
C SER A 385 -18.43 -11.15 1.86
N LEU A 386 -17.13 -11.20 2.18
CA LEU A 386 -16.39 -12.45 2.30
C LEU A 386 -16.92 -13.31 3.46
N LEU A 387 -17.33 -12.69 4.57
CA LEU A 387 -17.98 -13.39 5.67
C LEU A 387 -19.34 -13.99 5.25
N VAL A 388 -20.16 -13.23 4.51
CA VAL A 388 -21.44 -13.73 3.97
C VAL A 388 -21.22 -14.87 2.97
N VAL A 389 -20.21 -14.77 2.11
CA VAL A 389 -19.83 -15.85 1.19
C VAL A 389 -19.40 -17.09 1.96
N GLY A 390 -18.52 -16.93 2.97
CA GLY A 390 -18.10 -18.04 3.83
C GLY A 390 -19.27 -18.69 4.56
N TRP A 391 -20.23 -17.88 5.03
CA TRP A 391 -21.47 -18.38 5.64
C TRP A 391 -22.30 -19.17 4.63
N LEU A 392 -22.58 -18.63 3.44
CA LEU A 392 -23.40 -19.27 2.40
C LEU A 392 -22.84 -20.63 2.02
N VAL A 393 -21.52 -20.71 1.85
CA VAL A 393 -20.78 -21.96 1.58
C VAL A 393 -20.96 -22.96 2.73
N CYS A 394 -20.89 -22.52 3.99
CA CYS A 394 -21.02 -23.41 5.14
C CYS A 394 -22.45 -23.90 5.38
N VAL A 395 -23.48 -23.09 5.06
CA VAL A 395 -24.88 -23.49 5.26
C VAL A 395 -25.29 -24.61 4.33
N ALA A 396 -24.78 -24.57 3.09
CA ALA A 396 -25.00 -25.62 2.10
C ALA A 396 -24.24 -26.91 2.44
N ALA A 397 -23.14 -26.82 3.20
CA ALA A 397 -22.25 -27.93 3.46
C ALA A 397 -22.83 -29.01 4.38
N GLU A 398 -22.28 -30.21 4.28
CA GLU A 398 -22.58 -31.35 5.16
C GLU A 398 -22.01 -31.19 6.58
N PHE A 399 -21.14 -30.21 6.81
CA PHE A 399 -20.43 -29.99 8.07
C PHE A 399 -21.08 -28.87 8.91
N PRO A 400 -22.08 -29.16 9.78
CA PRO A 400 -22.83 -28.14 10.53
C PRO A 400 -21.95 -27.33 11.49
N TRP A 401 -20.84 -27.89 11.96
CA TRP A 401 -19.92 -27.21 12.86
C TRP A 401 -19.24 -25.99 12.22
N GLN A 402 -18.98 -26.01 10.90
CA GLN A 402 -18.38 -24.87 10.21
C GLN A 402 -19.37 -23.69 10.16
N ALA A 403 -20.63 -23.98 9.81
CA ALA A 403 -21.70 -22.98 9.78
C ALA A 403 -21.96 -22.38 11.16
N MET A 404 -21.88 -23.19 12.21
CA MET A 404 -21.99 -22.75 13.61
C MET A 404 -20.93 -21.70 13.96
N ILE A 405 -19.67 -21.96 13.63
CA ILE A 405 -18.56 -21.05 13.95
C ILE A 405 -18.67 -19.76 13.12
N VAL A 406 -18.92 -19.84 11.81
CA VAL A 406 -19.05 -18.65 10.96
C VAL A 406 -20.24 -17.78 11.39
N SER A 407 -21.35 -18.40 11.75
CA SER A 407 -22.53 -17.70 12.28
C SER A 407 -22.23 -17.02 13.61
N GLY A 408 -21.47 -17.66 14.51
CA GLY A 408 -20.97 -17.05 15.75
C GLY A 408 -20.09 -15.82 15.49
N LEU A 409 -19.18 -15.90 14.50
CA LEU A 409 -18.38 -14.75 14.05
C LEU A 409 -19.28 -13.62 13.51
N GLY A 410 -20.32 -13.96 12.76
CA GLY A 410 -21.34 -13.02 12.28
C GLY A 410 -22.09 -12.32 13.41
N VAL A 411 -22.60 -13.06 14.40
CA VAL A 411 -23.26 -12.50 15.59
C VAL A 411 -22.33 -11.53 16.32
N TRP A 412 -21.06 -11.89 16.52
CA TRP A 412 -20.09 -11.01 17.17
C TRP A 412 -19.92 -9.68 16.43
N LEU A 413 -19.91 -9.68 15.09
CA LEU A 413 -19.87 -8.45 14.29
C LEU A 413 -21.11 -7.57 14.52
N PHE A 414 -22.30 -8.17 14.48
CA PHE A 414 -23.55 -7.44 14.66
C PHE A 414 -23.73 -6.93 16.10
N VAL A 415 -23.29 -7.68 17.11
CA VAL A 415 -23.27 -7.22 18.52
C VAL A 415 -22.41 -5.96 18.65
N ASN A 416 -21.19 -5.97 18.11
CA ASN A 416 -20.31 -4.80 18.17
C ASN A 416 -20.88 -3.60 17.41
N ARG A 417 -21.59 -3.83 16.30
CA ARG A 417 -22.25 -2.77 15.53
C ARG A 417 -23.47 -2.22 16.26
N LEU A 418 -24.25 -3.10 16.87
CA LEU A 418 -25.43 -2.77 17.64
C LEU A 418 -25.08 -1.94 18.88
N LEU A 419 -24.04 -2.31 19.63
CA LEU A 419 -23.55 -1.56 20.78
C LEU A 419 -23.09 -0.14 20.42
N LYS A 420 -22.67 0.10 19.17
CA LYS A 420 -22.12 1.39 18.72
C LYS A 420 -23.14 2.29 18.01
N PHE A 421 -24.02 1.72 17.18
CA PHE A 421 -24.93 2.46 16.30
C PHE A 421 -26.41 2.22 16.60
N TRP A 422 -26.72 1.24 17.46
CA TRP A 422 -28.07 0.93 17.92
C TRP A 422 -29.12 0.81 16.79
N ARG A 423 -28.75 0.12 15.71
CA ARG A 423 -29.57 0.03 14.49
C ARG A 423 -30.49 -1.19 14.52
N ARG A 424 -31.79 -1.00 14.26
CA ARG A 424 -32.80 -2.09 14.23
C ARG A 424 -32.47 -3.22 13.23
N SER A 425 -31.80 -2.89 12.11
CA SER A 425 -31.36 -3.90 11.14
C SER A 425 -30.38 -4.92 11.72
N ASP A 426 -29.60 -4.54 12.73
CA ASP A 426 -28.56 -5.38 13.30
C ASP A 426 -29.17 -6.37 14.29
N LEU A 427 -30.21 -5.95 15.01
CA LEU A 427 -31.05 -6.81 15.83
C LEU A 427 -31.77 -7.86 14.98
N ALA A 428 -32.38 -7.46 13.86
CA ALA A 428 -33.03 -8.39 12.95
C ALA A 428 -32.05 -9.43 12.38
N ALA A 429 -30.85 -8.99 11.98
CA ALA A 429 -29.80 -9.90 11.51
C ALA A 429 -29.33 -10.86 12.61
N MET A 430 -29.13 -10.38 13.85
CA MET A 430 -28.80 -11.24 14.98
C MET A 430 -29.89 -12.27 15.27
N LEU A 431 -31.16 -11.88 15.20
CA LEU A 431 -32.29 -12.78 15.42
C LEU A 431 -32.33 -13.87 14.35
N ALA A 432 -32.16 -13.51 13.07
CA ALA A 432 -32.12 -14.46 11.96
C ALA A 432 -30.96 -15.47 12.09
N ILE A 433 -29.75 -14.98 12.40
CA ILE A 433 -28.58 -15.86 12.61
C ILE A 433 -28.78 -16.73 13.86
N GLY A 434 -29.37 -16.19 14.94
CA GLY A 434 -29.69 -16.94 16.15
C GLY A 434 -30.65 -18.09 15.88
N LEU A 435 -31.73 -17.84 15.15
CA LEU A 435 -32.71 -18.87 14.79
C LEU A 435 -32.07 -19.98 13.96
N GLN A 436 -31.22 -19.61 13.00
CA GLN A 436 -30.45 -20.57 12.22
C GLN A 436 -29.50 -21.39 13.10
N MET A 437 -28.84 -20.77 14.08
CA MET A 437 -27.95 -21.45 15.03
C MET A 437 -28.68 -22.52 15.86
N VAL A 438 -29.95 -22.30 16.22
CA VAL A 438 -30.77 -23.32 16.89
C VAL A 438 -30.94 -24.54 15.98
N TRP A 439 -31.23 -24.32 14.69
CA TRP A 439 -31.37 -25.42 13.73
C TRP A 439 -30.05 -26.15 13.48
N LEU A 440 -28.95 -25.42 13.34
CA LEU A 440 -27.60 -25.99 13.22
C LEU A 440 -27.18 -26.78 14.46
N SER A 441 -27.55 -26.31 15.66
CA SER A 441 -27.29 -27.00 16.93
C SER A 441 -28.00 -28.35 16.98
N TRP A 442 -29.25 -28.43 16.51
CA TRP A 442 -29.96 -29.70 16.39
C TRP A 442 -29.27 -30.65 15.41
N ARG A 443 -28.84 -30.17 14.24
CA ARG A 443 -28.13 -30.96 13.22
C ARG A 443 -26.75 -31.46 13.71
N LEU A 444 -26.11 -30.76 14.65
CA LEU A 444 -24.81 -31.15 15.21
C LEU A 444 -24.93 -32.34 16.19
N ILE A 445 -26.09 -32.54 16.80
CA ILE A 445 -26.33 -33.63 17.76
C ILE A 445 -26.48 -34.95 16.98
N PRO A 446 -25.75 -36.03 17.35
CA PRO A 446 -25.90 -37.36 16.75
C PRO A 446 -27.35 -37.86 16.82
N PRO A 447 -27.82 -38.62 15.82
CA PRO A 447 -29.22 -39.05 15.74
C PRO A 447 -29.66 -39.91 16.94
N SER A 448 -28.75 -40.69 17.53
CA SER A 448 -29.02 -41.47 18.74
C SER A 448 -29.33 -40.62 19.97
N ILE A 449 -28.69 -39.45 20.08
CA ILE A 449 -28.95 -38.50 21.17
C ILE A 449 -30.23 -37.72 20.88
N GLN A 450 -30.52 -37.42 19.61
CA GLN A 450 -31.77 -36.78 19.21
C GLN A 450 -32.99 -37.62 19.60
N THR A 451 -32.98 -38.92 19.31
CA THR A 451 -34.10 -39.81 19.66
C THR A 451 -34.26 -39.94 21.17
N TRP A 452 -33.15 -40.10 21.91
CA TRP A 452 -33.18 -40.15 23.37
C TRP A 452 -33.72 -38.85 24.00
N LEU A 453 -33.31 -37.68 23.50
CA LEU A 453 -33.81 -36.39 23.96
C LEU A 453 -35.30 -36.21 23.67
N LEU A 454 -35.75 -36.60 22.47
CA LEU A 454 -37.16 -36.53 22.08
C LEU A 454 -38.02 -37.46 22.94
N GLU A 455 -37.57 -38.70 23.16
CA GLU A 455 -38.27 -39.66 24.03
C GLU A 455 -38.35 -39.17 25.48
N THR A 456 -37.25 -38.63 26.02
CA THR A 456 -37.22 -38.08 27.39
C THR A 456 -38.10 -36.84 27.52
N ALA A 457 -38.07 -35.95 26.53
CA ALA A 457 -38.85 -34.72 26.55
C ALA A 457 -40.36 -34.97 26.37
N THR A 458 -40.75 -35.87 25.47
CA THR A 458 -42.16 -36.22 25.22
C THR A 458 -42.77 -37.03 26.38
N THR A 459 -41.97 -37.86 27.06
CA THR A 459 -42.41 -38.57 28.28
C THR A 459 -42.60 -37.60 29.45
N LEU A 460 -41.68 -36.66 29.67
CA LEU A 460 -41.80 -35.66 30.73
C LEU A 460 -43.00 -34.71 30.54
N THR A 461 -43.30 -34.34 29.30
CA THR A 461 -44.37 -33.39 28.97
C THR A 461 -45.71 -34.04 28.62
N HIS A 462 -45.78 -35.39 28.63
CA HIS A 462 -46.96 -36.17 28.23
C HIS A 462 -47.50 -35.76 26.83
N SER A 463 -46.59 -35.39 25.91
CA SER A 463 -46.91 -34.81 24.60
C SER A 463 -46.59 -35.75 23.43
N GLN A 464 -46.80 -37.06 23.63
CA GLN A 464 -46.44 -38.13 22.69
C GLN A 464 -47.12 -37.99 21.32
N GLU A 465 -48.32 -37.43 21.26
CA GLU A 465 -49.06 -37.22 20.02
C GLU A 465 -48.74 -35.89 19.32
N THR A 466 -48.08 -34.94 19.99
CA THR A 466 -47.78 -33.60 19.44
C THR A 466 -46.33 -33.16 19.71
N PRO A 467 -45.34 -33.82 19.10
CA PRO A 467 -43.91 -33.54 19.32
C PRO A 467 -43.50 -32.11 18.92
N TYR A 468 -44.28 -31.43 18.06
CA TYR A 468 -44.04 -30.05 17.66
C TYR A 468 -44.23 -29.03 18.80
N VAL A 469 -44.91 -29.39 19.89
CA VAL A 469 -45.09 -28.52 21.07
C VAL A 469 -43.75 -28.24 21.78
N LEU A 470 -42.77 -29.13 21.65
CA LEU A 470 -41.42 -28.87 22.17
C LEU A 470 -40.73 -27.69 21.46
N LEU A 471 -41.09 -27.44 20.19
CA LEU A 471 -40.55 -26.34 19.40
C LEU A 471 -41.03 -24.98 19.93
N SER A 472 -42.26 -24.89 20.48
CA SER A 472 -42.75 -23.64 21.06
C SER A 472 -41.99 -23.23 22.31
N LEU A 473 -41.53 -24.19 23.12
CA LEU A 473 -40.70 -23.92 24.30
C LEU A 473 -39.33 -23.32 23.90
N VAL A 474 -38.73 -23.86 22.83
CA VAL A 474 -37.43 -23.42 22.31
C VAL A 474 -37.52 -22.06 21.61
N LEU A 475 -38.62 -21.80 20.88
CA LEU A 475 -38.83 -20.54 20.15
C LEU A 475 -39.45 -19.42 20.99
N PHE A 476 -39.94 -19.70 22.20
CA PHE A 476 -40.56 -18.69 23.06
C PHE A 476 -39.69 -17.44 23.32
N PRO A 477 -38.38 -17.57 23.63
CA PRO A 477 -37.50 -16.41 23.79
C PRO A 477 -37.38 -15.57 22.51
N TYR A 478 -37.44 -16.20 21.34
CA TYR A 478 -37.42 -15.52 20.05
C TYR A 478 -38.71 -14.75 19.78
N LEU A 479 -39.87 -15.29 20.16
CA LEU A 479 -41.16 -14.60 20.05
C LEU A 479 -41.19 -13.34 20.90
N VAL A 480 -40.69 -13.41 22.15
CA VAL A 480 -40.58 -12.21 23.02
C VAL A 480 -39.69 -11.14 22.38
N LEU A 481 -38.56 -11.55 21.79
CA LEU A 481 -37.64 -10.64 21.09
C LEU A 481 -38.27 -10.00 19.84
N ILE A 482 -39.05 -10.76 19.06
CA ILE A 482 -39.76 -10.27 17.88
C ILE A 482 -40.82 -9.24 18.27
N VAL A 483 -41.61 -9.53 19.32
CA VAL A 483 -42.64 -8.61 19.82
C VAL A 483 -42.00 -7.32 20.33
N GLY A 484 -40.93 -7.41 21.13
CA GLY A 484 -40.21 -6.23 21.62
C GLY A 484 -39.44 -5.43 20.55
N LEU A 485 -39.30 -5.96 19.33
CA LEU A 485 -38.76 -5.25 18.17
C LEU A 485 -39.84 -4.56 17.33
N ALA A 486 -41.08 -5.05 17.41
CA ALA A 486 -42.23 -4.54 16.69
C ALA A 486 -42.87 -3.33 17.36
N ASP A 487 -42.81 -3.27 18.70
CA ASP A 487 -43.05 -2.07 19.52
C ASP A 487 -41.85 -1.10 19.45
#